data_AF-A0A7C7VB97-F1
#
_entry.id   AF-A0A7C7VB97-F1
#
_cell.length_a   1.000
_cell.length_b   1.000
_cell.length_c   1.000
_cell.angle_alpha   90.00
_cell.angle_beta   90.00
_cell.angle_gamma   90.00
#
_symmetry.space_group_name_H-M   'P 1'
#
loop_
_entity.id
_entity.type
_entity.pdbx_description
1 polymer ?
#
loop_
_entity_poly.entity_id
_entity_poly.type
_entity_poly.pdbx_seq_one_letter_code
_entity_poly.pdbx_strand_id
1 'polypeptide(L)' 'MRFDYLMPTRILFGNDSIGEVGQEAHRLGRKALLVTGRSSFRKGGCRDEARGYKGIRRGADAE' A
#
# COMPACT_ATOMS: atom_id res chain seq x y z
N MET A 1 -25.57 -10.92 -25.67
CA MET A 1 -24.84 -9.75 -25.16
C MET A 1 -23.35 -10.01 -25.33
N ARG A 2 -22.57 -9.07 -25.88
CA ARG A 2 -21.10 -9.15 -25.93
C ARG A 2 -20.52 -8.04 -25.05
N PHE A 3 -19.58 -8.40 -24.20
CA PHE A 3 -18.80 -7.44 -23.40
C PHE A 3 -17.36 -7.91 -23.34
N ASP A 4 -16.47 -6.93 -23.29
CA ASP A 4 -15.05 -7.13 -22.99
C ASP A 4 -14.80 -6.75 -21.54
N TYR A 5 -13.99 -7.55 -20.85
CA TYR A 5 -13.67 -7.35 -19.44
C TYR A 5 -12.16 -7.36 -19.24
N LEU A 6 -11.66 -6.31 -18.57
CA LEU A 6 -10.26 -6.18 -18.20
C LEU A 6 -10.18 -5.76 -16.73
N MET A 7 -9.47 -6.56 -15.93
CA MET A 7 -9.12 -6.23 -14.55
C MET A 7 -7.59 -6.29 -14.42
N PRO A 8 -6.89 -5.18 -14.69
CA PRO A 8 -5.42 -5.15 -14.67
C PRO A 8 -4.87 -5.06 -13.24
N THR A 9 -5.74 -4.84 -12.25
CA THR A 9 -5.39 -4.73 -10.84
C THR A 9 -4.76 -6.01 -10.35
N ARG A 10 -3.53 -5.91 -9.84
CA ARG A 10 -2.87 -7.02 -9.15
C ARG A 10 -3.34 -7.07 -7.70
N ILE A 11 -3.88 -8.21 -7.30
CA ILE A 11 -4.35 -8.48 -5.95
C ILE A 11 -3.25 -9.25 -5.21
N LEU A 12 -2.77 -8.70 -4.10
CA LEU A 12 -1.88 -9.37 -3.16
C LEU A 12 -2.76 -9.85 -2.01
N PHE A 13 -2.81 -11.16 -1.79
CA PHE A 13 -3.67 -11.76 -0.78
C PHE A 13 -2.93 -12.86 -0.02
N GLY A 14 -3.07 -12.85 1.30
CA GLY A 14 -2.39 -13.77 2.20
C GLY A 14 -2.08 -13.10 3.53
N ASN A 15 -1.72 -13.91 4.53
CA ASN A 15 -1.17 -13.40 5.78
C ASN A 15 0.15 -12.67 5.50
N ASP A 16 0.41 -11.59 6.23
CA ASP A 16 1.65 -10.79 6.13
C ASP A 16 1.91 -10.14 4.75
N SER A 17 0.88 -10.08 3.89
CA SER A 17 0.96 -9.44 2.57
C SER A 17 1.22 -7.93 2.63
N ILE A 18 1.02 -7.30 3.79
CA ILE A 18 1.34 -5.88 4.02
C ILE A 18 2.85 -5.64 3.94
N GLY A 19 3.68 -6.61 4.34
CA GLY A 19 5.13 -6.56 4.20
C GLY A 19 5.61 -6.44 2.75
N GLU A 20 4.82 -6.88 1.77
CA GLU A 20 5.15 -6.82 0.35
C GLU A 20 4.94 -5.43 -0.28
N VAL A 21 4.17 -4.55 0.38
CA VAL A 21 3.77 -3.23 -0.14
C VAL A 21 4.98 -2.39 -0.57
N GLY A 22 6.07 -2.45 0.20
CA GLY A 22 7.31 -1.73 -0.12
C GLY A 22 7.96 -2.19 -1.42
N GLN A 23 8.02 -3.51 -1.65
CA GLN A 23 8.62 -4.10 -2.85
C GLN A 23 7.78 -3.77 -4.09
N GLU A 24 6.46 -3.83 -3.96
CA GLU A 24 5.55 -3.53 -5.06
C GLU A 24 5.53 -2.03 -5.38
N ALA A 25 5.59 -1.16 -4.37
CA ALA A 25 5.77 0.28 -4.59
C ALA A 25 7.10 0.59 -5.29
N HIS A 26 8.18 -0.16 -5.00
CA HIS A 26 9.48 0.05 -5.63
C HIS A 26 9.46 -0.23 -7.14
N ARG A 27 8.67 -1.21 -7.59
CA ARG A 27 8.51 -1.52 -9.01
C ARG A 27 7.84 -0.37 -9.78
N LEU A 28 7.06 0.45 -9.09
CA LEU A 28 6.39 1.62 -9.67
C LEU A 28 7.24 2.89 -9.60
N GLY A 29 8.19 2.98 -8.66
CA GLY A 29 9.08 4.13 -8.55
C GLY A 29 9.98 4.15 -7.32
N ARG A 30 10.76 5.23 -7.19
CA ARG A 30 11.74 5.40 -6.10
C ARG A 30 11.17 6.10 -4.87
N LYS A 31 10.01 6.76 -4.99
CA LYS A 31 9.34 7.50 -3.94
C LYS A 31 7.85 7.19 -3.99
N ALA A 32 7.28 6.87 -2.84
CA ALA A 32 5.86 6.62 -2.69
C ALA A 32 5.27 7.52 -1.59
N LEU A 33 4.01 7.93 -1.78
CA LEU A 33 3.23 8.64 -0.77
C LEU A 33 2.27 7.65 -0.12
N LEU A 34 2.44 7.40 1.18
CA LEU A 34 1.51 6.55 1.93
C LEU A 34 0.33 7.40 2.42
N VAL A 35 -0.86 7.12 1.88
CA VAL A 35 -2.12 7.77 2.24
C VAL A 35 -2.94 6.81 3.10
N THR A 36 -3.24 7.19 4.33
CA THR A 36 -3.96 6.37 5.31
C THR A 36 -4.93 7.22 6.13
N GLY A 37 -5.98 6.62 6.66
CA GLY A 37 -6.82 7.28 7.67
C GLY A 37 -6.09 7.56 8.98
N ARG A 38 -6.63 8.46 9.81
CA ARG A 38 -5.97 9.03 11.00
C ARG A 38 -5.51 8.01 12.04
N SER A 39 -6.32 6.99 12.33
CA SER A 39 -6.05 6.08 13.45
C SER A 39 -6.10 4.59 13.13
N SER A 40 -6.89 4.17 12.14
CA SER A 40 -7.13 2.74 11.85
C SER A 40 -5.83 2.02 11.46
N PHE A 41 -5.08 2.59 10.52
CA PHE A 41 -3.84 2.00 10.02
C PHE A 41 -2.73 1.91 11.08
N ARG A 42 -2.74 2.82 12.06
CA ARG A 42 -1.83 2.80 13.21
C ARG A 42 -2.27 1.79 14.26
N LYS A 43 -3.55 1.78 14.64
CA LYS A 43 -4.09 0.89 15.68
C LYS A 43 -4.03 -0.57 15.27
N GLY A 44 -4.13 -0.87 13.98
CA GLY A 44 -4.07 -2.23 13.44
C GLY A 44 -2.65 -2.78 13.21
N GLY A 45 -1.58 -2.08 13.59
CA GLY A 45 -0.20 -2.55 13.42
C GLY A 45 0.33 -2.49 11.97
N CYS A 46 -0.54 -2.33 10.98
CA CYS A 46 -0.20 -2.23 9.55
C CYS A 46 0.85 -1.16 9.22
N ARG A 47 0.90 -0.09 10.02
CA ARG A 47 1.84 1.02 9.83
C ARG A 47 3.30 0.60 9.94
N ASP A 48 3.61 -0.24 10.92
CA ASP A 48 5.00 -0.61 11.20
C ASP A 48 5.51 -1.62 10.18
N GLU A 49 4.62 -2.51 9.73
CA GLU A 49 4.88 -3.48 8.67
C GLU A 49 5.10 -2.80 7.30
N ALA A 50 4.24 -1.83 6.95
CA ALA A 50 4.39 -1.06 5.71
C ALA A 50 5.62 -0.12 5.73
N ARG A 51 6.13 0.24 6.91
CA ARG A 51 7.30 1.12 7.10
C ARG A 51 8.64 0.46 6.80
N GLY A 52 8.67 -0.86 6.56
CA GLY A 52 9.90 -1.57 6.19
C GLY A 52 10.63 -1.00 4.98
N TYR A 53 9.96 -0.19 4.15
CA TYR A 53 10.55 0.43 2.97
C TYR A 53 10.98 1.89 3.18
N LYS A 54 12.30 2.14 3.07
CA LYS A 54 12.96 3.44 3.27
C LYS A 54 12.53 4.56 2.30
N GLY A 55 11.80 4.25 1.22
CA GLY A 55 11.39 5.22 0.19
C GLY A 55 9.95 5.75 0.32
N ILE A 56 9.17 5.30 1.31
CA ILE A 56 7.82 5.80 1.57
C ILE A 56 7.90 7.10 2.40
N ARG A 57 7.39 8.20 1.84
CA ARG A 57 7.21 9.47 2.54
C ARG A 57 5.79 9.57 3.10
N ARG A 58 5.66 10.18 4.28
CA ARG A 58 4.36 10.42 4.93
C ARG A 58 3.63 11.54 4.20
N GLY A 59 2.41 11.29 3.73
CA GLY A 59 1.46 12.38 3.54
C GLY A 59 1.00 12.82 4.91
N ALA A 60 1.10 14.10 5.23
CA ALA A 60 0.61 14.65 6.50
C ALA A 60 -0.75 14.02 6.81
N ASP A 61 -0.90 13.48 8.02
CA ASP A 61 -2.17 12.89 8.44
C ASP A 61 -3.24 13.94 8.14
N ALA A 62 -4.24 13.59 7.34
CA ALA A 62 -5.31 14.53 7.01
C ALA A 62 -5.91 15.06 8.32
N GLU A 63 -5.68 16.36 8.57
CA GLU A 63 -6.27 17.15 9.67
C GLU A 63 -7.79 17.07 9.67
#